data_AF-A0A371K8P6-F1
#
_entry.id   AF-A0A371K8P6-F1
#
_cell.length_a   1.000
_cell.length_b   1.000
_cell.length_c   1.000
_cell.angle_alpha   90.00
_cell.angle_beta   90.00
_cell.angle_gamma   90.00
#
_symmetry.space_group_name_H-M   'P 1'
#
loop_
_entity.id
_entity.type
_entity.pdbx_description
1 polymer ?
#
loop_
_entity_poly.entity_id
_entity_poly.type
_entity_poly.pdbx_seq_one_letter_code
_entity_poly.pdbx_strand_id
1 'polypeptide(L)'
;MSLLSNLLTPSVPLHELTHAVAAYPWADVDISIDGTDSRVTMDWDDDAPVWAIRVAHLAPTLVGLGIAMLLVVFFGVPSVSGLAGLALHDLGLLVILFVNWVVYAFPSYADRHPFR
;
A
#
# COMPACT_ATOMS: atom_id res chain seq x y z
N MET A 1 11.79 11.21 -14.29
CA MET A 1 10.73 11.03 -13.26
C MET A 1 9.67 12.08 -13.48
N SER A 2 8.40 11.68 -13.53
CA SER A 2 7.28 12.61 -13.76
C SER A 2 6.84 13.24 -12.43
N LEU A 3 6.12 14.37 -12.47
CA LEU A 3 5.51 14.98 -11.27
C LEU A 3 4.66 13.94 -10.51
N LEU A 4 3.91 13.13 -11.26
CA LEU A 4 3.10 12.04 -10.72
C LEU A 4 3.96 10.99 -10.02
N SER A 5 5.09 10.55 -10.60
CA SER A 5 5.94 9.55 -9.95
C SER A 5 6.54 10.07 -8.64
N ASN A 6 6.88 11.36 -8.55
CA ASN A 6 7.36 11.96 -7.30
C ASN A 6 6.26 12.06 -6.23
N LEU A 7 5.01 12.30 -6.62
CA LEU A 7 3.87 12.36 -5.69
C LEU A 7 3.43 10.98 -5.20
N LEU A 8 3.58 9.96 -6.02
CA LEU A 8 3.19 8.57 -5.73
C LEU A 8 4.32 7.76 -5.09
N THR A 9 5.55 8.28 -5.06
CA THR A 9 6.66 7.72 -4.30
C THR A 9 6.58 8.26 -2.87
N PRO A 10 6.65 7.41 -1.82
CA PRO A 10 7.09 6.01 -1.86
C PRO A 10 5.96 4.96 -1.97
N SER A 11 4.70 5.38 -2.12
CA SER A 11 3.53 4.50 -1.96
C SER A 11 3.49 3.31 -2.91
N VAL A 12 3.69 3.52 -4.21
CA VAL A 12 3.63 2.41 -5.20
C VAL A 12 4.76 1.39 -4.97
N PRO A 13 6.04 1.78 -4.84
CA PRO A 13 7.10 0.83 -4.49
C PRO A 13 6.85 0.07 -3.17
N LEU A 14 6.33 0.75 -2.15
CA LEU A 14 6.01 0.12 -0.86
C LEU A 14 4.85 -0.87 -0.97
N HIS A 15 3.85 -0.58 -1.80
CA HIS A 15 2.72 -1.46 -2.08
C HIS A 15 3.24 -2.79 -2.64
N GLU A 16 4.01 -2.72 -3.73
CA GLU A 16 4.61 -3.88 -4.38
C GLU A 16 5.52 -4.66 -3.41
N LEU A 17 6.36 -3.96 -2.64
CA LEU A 17 7.22 -4.59 -1.63
C LEU A 17 6.42 -5.32 -0.55
N THR A 18 5.22 -4.82 -0.21
CA THR A 18 4.37 -5.48 0.80
C THR A 18 3.81 -6.80 0.26
N HIS A 19 3.48 -6.90 -1.03
CA HIS A 19 3.19 -8.19 -1.67
C HIS A 19 4.38 -9.13 -1.60
N ALA A 20 5.55 -8.65 -2.02
CA ALA A 20 6.80 -9.42 -2.02
C ALA A 20 7.11 -10.02 -0.65
N VAL A 21 7.07 -9.21 0.41
CA VAL A 21 7.34 -9.67 1.78
C VAL A 21 6.32 -10.71 2.24
N ALA A 22 5.05 -10.52 1.90
CA ALA A 22 4.00 -11.47 2.28
C ALA A 22 4.04 -12.77 1.48
N ALA A 23 4.51 -12.73 0.23
CA ALA A 23 4.62 -13.89 -0.65
C ALA A 23 5.91 -14.70 -0.43
N TYR A 24 6.99 -14.06 0.05
CA TYR A 24 8.33 -14.62 0.21
C TYR A 24 8.40 -16.05 0.81
N PRO A 25 7.54 -16.46 1.77
CA PRO A 25 7.59 -17.82 2.30
C PRO A 25 7.05 -18.93 1.38
N TRP A 26 6.39 -18.59 0.26
CA TRP A 26 5.65 -19.53 -0.61
C TRP A 26 5.83 -19.24 -2.11
N ALA A 27 6.73 -18.32 -2.46
CA ALA A 27 6.94 -17.91 -3.84
C ALA A 27 8.36 -17.40 -4.04
N ASP A 28 8.90 -17.65 -5.23
CA ASP A 28 10.04 -16.92 -5.75
C ASP A 28 9.59 -15.53 -6.19
N VAL A 29 10.22 -14.50 -5.64
CA VAL A 29 9.81 -13.10 -5.81
C VAL A 29 10.85 -12.34 -6.61
N ASP A 30 10.43 -11.72 -7.71
CA ASP A 30 11.23 -10.78 -8.49
C ASP A 30 10.65 -9.36 -8.40
N ILE A 31 11.50 -8.40 -8.06
CA ILE A 31 11.10 -7.02 -7.75
C ILE A 31 11.76 -6.08 -8.76
N SER A 32 10.96 -5.36 -9.54
CA SER A 32 11.41 -4.34 -10.48
C SER A 32 10.90 -2.98 -10.04
N ILE A 33 11.80 -2.07 -9.63
CA ILE A 33 11.48 -0.70 -9.24
C ILE A 33 12.25 0.25 -10.17
N ASP A 34 11.63 0.71 -11.25
CA ASP A 34 12.28 1.61 -12.22
C ASP A 34 11.86 3.09 -12.10
N GLY A 35 11.13 3.44 -11.04
CA GLY A 35 10.66 4.81 -10.77
C GLY A 35 9.53 5.29 -11.69
N THR A 36 9.12 4.47 -12.67
CA THR A 36 7.98 4.72 -13.55
C THR A 36 6.94 3.60 -13.49
N ASP A 37 7.37 2.38 -13.25
CA ASP A 37 6.59 1.15 -13.21
C ASP A 37 7.23 0.22 -12.16
N SER A 38 6.78 0.35 -10.91
CA SER A 38 7.19 -0.59 -9.86
C SER A 38 6.26 -1.79 -9.91
N ARG A 39 6.84 -2.98 -9.98
CA ARG A 39 6.10 -4.24 -10.10
C ARG A 39 6.80 -5.36 -9.33
N VAL A 40 5.99 -6.26 -8.81
CA VAL A 40 6.45 -7.53 -8.25
C VAL A 40 5.87 -8.69 -9.03
N THR A 41 6.73 -9.63 -9.41
CA THR A 41 6.35 -10.92 -9.98
C THR A 41 6.52 -11.98 -8.90
N MET A 42 5.51 -12.82 -8.72
CA MET A 42 5.50 -13.91 -7.75
C MET A 42 5.29 -15.22 -8.49
N ASP A 43 6.29 -16.08 -8.48
CA ASP A 43 6.18 -17.45 -8.98
C ASP A 43 5.89 -18.37 -7.78
N TRP A 44 4.64 -18.83 -7.68
CA TRP A 44 4.14 -19.55 -6.51
C TRP A 44 4.59 -21.00 -6.51
N ASP A 45 5.03 -21.50 -5.36
CA ASP A 45 5.33 -22.92 -5.18
C ASP A 45 4.10 -23.81 -5.48
N ASP A 46 4.32 -25.00 -6.02
CA ASP A 46 3.24 -25.95 -6.38
C ASP A 46 2.33 -26.31 -5.20
N ASP A 47 2.84 -26.23 -3.97
CA ASP A 47 2.13 -26.53 -2.72
C ASP A 47 1.68 -25.27 -1.95
N ALA A 48 1.85 -24.07 -2.52
CA ALA A 48 1.45 -22.82 -1.89
C ALA A 48 -0.06 -22.83 -1.56
N PRO A 49 -0.44 -22.64 -0.29
CA PRO A 49 -1.83 -22.73 0.08
C PRO A 49 -2.61 -21.52 -0.44
N VAL A 50 -3.82 -21.76 -0.96
CA VAL A 50 -4.71 -20.73 -1.56
C VAL A 50 -4.93 -19.51 -0.65
N TRP A 51 -4.96 -19.71 0.67
CA TRP A 51 -5.12 -18.60 1.62
C TRP A 51 -3.88 -17.69 1.66
N ALA A 52 -2.66 -18.24 1.52
CA ALA A 52 -1.43 -17.46 1.53
C ALA A 52 -1.35 -16.58 0.27
N ILE A 53 -1.74 -17.13 -0.89
CA ILE A 53 -1.83 -16.40 -2.16
C ILE A 53 -2.78 -15.19 -2.00
N ARG A 54 -3.96 -15.40 -1.42
CA ARG A 54 -4.94 -14.32 -1.16
C ARG A 54 -4.42 -13.29 -0.16
N VAL A 55 -3.75 -13.73 0.90
CA VAL A 55 -3.19 -12.83 1.91
C VAL A 55 -2.08 -11.98 1.31
N ALA A 56 -1.17 -12.56 0.52
CA ALA A 56 -0.13 -11.82 -0.14
C ALA A 56 -0.69 -10.77 -1.10
N HIS A 57 -1.68 -11.12 -1.92
CA HIS A 57 -2.36 -10.18 -2.82
C HIS A 57 -3.17 -9.10 -2.10
N LEU A 58 -3.58 -9.31 -0.85
CA LEU A 58 -4.27 -8.29 -0.06
C LEU A 58 -3.36 -7.63 0.99
N ALA A 59 -2.08 -7.99 1.03
CA ALA A 59 -1.16 -7.56 2.08
C ALA A 59 -1.05 -6.03 2.18
N PRO A 60 -0.91 -5.25 1.08
CA PRO A 60 -0.86 -3.79 1.18
C PRO A 60 -2.13 -3.19 1.77
N THR A 61 -3.30 -3.74 1.41
CA THR A 61 -4.58 -3.32 1.98
C THR A 61 -4.67 -3.64 3.46
N LEU A 62 -4.27 -4.85 3.88
CA LEU A 62 -4.29 -5.26 5.28
C LEU A 62 -3.35 -4.40 6.13
N VAL A 63 -2.13 -4.13 5.65
CA VAL A 63 -1.18 -3.26 6.34
C VAL A 63 -1.69 -1.82 6.38
N GLY A 64 -2.22 -1.31 5.26
CA GLY A 64 -2.77 0.04 5.18
C GLY A 64 -3.94 0.26 6.14
N LEU A 65 -4.88 -0.70 6.23
CA LEU A 65 -5.97 -0.68 7.19
C LEU A 65 -5.47 -0.80 8.64
N GLY A 66 -4.45 -1.63 8.88
CA GLY A 66 -3.79 -1.73 10.18
C GLY A 66 -3.18 -0.40 10.64
N ILE A 67 -2.47 0.30 9.76
CA ILE A 67 -1.92 1.63 10.03
C ILE A 67 -3.05 2.61 10.37
N ALA A 68 -4.12 2.65 9.56
CA ALA A 68 -5.26 3.53 9.82
C ALA A 68 -5.92 3.24 11.18
N MET A 69 -6.09 1.97 11.53
CA MET A 69 -6.64 1.57 12.82
C MET A 69 -5.74 2.02 13.97
N LEU A 70 -4.41 1.84 13.86
CA LEU A 70 -3.46 2.32 14.87
C LEU A 70 -3.52 3.84 15.03
N LEU A 71 -3.60 4.59 13.93
CA LEU A 71 -3.75 6.05 13.99
C LEU A 71 -5.03 6.46 14.74
N VAL A 72 -6.15 5.79 14.48
CA VAL A 72 -7.40 6.05 15.20
C VAL A 72 -7.29 5.69 16.68
N VAL A 73 -6.61 4.59 17.03
CA VAL A 73 -6.42 4.18 18.43
C VAL A 73 -5.58 5.19 19.21
N PHE A 74 -4.49 5.67 18.64
CA PHE A 74 -3.55 6.57 19.33
C PHE A 74 -3.93 8.05 19.26
N PHE A 75 -4.59 8.49 18.18
CA PHE A 75 -4.88 9.90 17.92
C PHE A 75 -6.37 10.23 17.83
N GLY A 76 -7.24 9.21 17.82
CA GLY A 76 -8.68 9.38 17.62
C GLY A 76 -9.04 9.67 16.16
N VAL A 77 -10.34 9.90 15.93
CA VAL A 77 -10.85 10.34 14.62
C VAL A 77 -10.77 11.88 14.57
N PRO A 78 -10.12 12.47 13.55
CA PRO A 78 -10.04 13.92 13.42
C PRO A 78 -11.43 14.56 13.32
N SER A 79 -11.66 15.61 14.11
CA SER A 79 -12.88 16.43 13.99
C SER A 79 -12.68 17.57 13.00
N VAL A 80 -13.78 18.07 12.41
CA VAL A 80 -13.74 19.22 11.50
C VAL A 80 -13.13 20.46 12.18
N SER A 81 -13.47 20.69 13.45
CA SER A 81 -12.90 21.78 14.24
C SER A 81 -11.41 21.61 14.52
N GLY A 82 -10.95 20.37 14.73
CA GLY A 82 -9.52 20.07 14.88
C GLY A 82 -8.74 20.33 13.60
N LEU A 83 -9.28 19.93 12.45
CA LEU A 83 -8.66 20.16 11.14
C LEU A 83 -8.64 21.65 10.75
N ALA A 84 -9.70 22.40 11.09
CA ALA A 84 -9.78 23.84 10.82
C ALA A 84 -8.74 24.67 11.59
N GLY A 85 -8.20 24.14 12.69
CA GLY A 85 -7.15 24.78 13.48
C GLY A 85 -5.73 24.62 12.90
N LEU A 86 -5.56 23.79 11.86
CA LEU A 86 -4.25 23.56 11.24
C LEU A 86 -3.86 24.72 10.31
N ALA A 87 -2.56 24.99 10.22
CA ALA A 87 -2.06 25.91 9.22
C ALA A 87 -2.23 25.29 7.81
N LEU A 88 -2.36 26.13 6.77
CA LEU A 88 -2.61 25.66 5.41
C LEU A 88 -1.53 24.67 4.91
N HIS A 89 -0.28 24.87 5.31
CA HIS A 89 0.82 23.96 4.96
C HIS A 89 0.66 22.57 5.60
N ASP A 90 0.23 22.51 6.87
CA ASP A 90 -0.04 21.24 7.57
C ASP A 90 -1.21 20.49 6.92
N LEU A 91 -2.26 21.22 6.52
CA LEU A 91 -3.38 20.65 5.79
C LEU A 91 -2.93 20.08 4.43
N GLY A 92 -2.08 20.80 3.71
CA GLY A 92 -1.48 20.33 2.45
C GLY A 92 -0.67 19.04 2.63
N LEU A 93 0.16 18.97 3.68
CA LEU A 93 0.92 17.76 4.01
C LEU A 93 0.00 16.60 4.37
N LEU A 94 -1.06 16.83 5.14
CA LEU A 94 -2.03 15.80 5.50
C LEU A 94 -2.72 15.22 4.25
N VAL A 95 -3.07 16.07 3.28
CA VAL A 95 -3.64 15.61 1.99
C VAL A 95 -2.64 14.75 1.22
N ILE A 96 -1.38 15.17 1.11
CA ILE A 96 -0.33 14.41 0.41
C ILE A 96 -0.13 13.05 1.07
N LEU A 97 -0.06 13.00 2.40
CA LEU A 97 0.08 11.77 3.18
C LEU A 97 -1.15 10.87 3.00
N PHE A 98 -2.36 11.44 3.03
CA PHE A 98 -3.59 10.69 2.83
C PHE A 98 -3.67 10.09 1.43
N VAL A 99 -3.33 10.84 0.39
CA VAL A 99 -3.29 10.34 -0.99
C VAL A 99 -2.26 9.21 -1.13
N ASN A 100 -1.07 9.37 -0.54
CA ASN A 100 -0.05 8.32 -0.52
C ASN A 100 -0.56 7.07 0.20
N TRP A 101 -1.18 7.22 1.37
CA TRP A 101 -1.78 6.10 2.10
C TRP A 101 -2.87 5.39 1.28
N VAL A 102 -3.75 6.14 0.60
CA VAL A 102 -4.78 5.54 -0.27
C VAL A 102 -4.12 4.76 -1.41
N VAL A 103 -3.12 5.33 -2.09
CA VAL A 103 -2.43 4.65 -3.19
C VAL A 103 -1.71 3.40 -2.70
N TYR A 104 -1.11 3.45 -1.51
CA TYR A 104 -0.48 2.29 -0.89
C TYR A 104 -1.50 1.21 -0.50
N ALA A 105 -2.66 1.57 0.06
CA ALA A 105 -3.58 0.60 0.65
C ALA A 105 -4.63 0.07 -0.33
N PHE A 106 -4.97 0.82 -1.38
CA PHE A 106 -6.08 0.47 -2.25
C PHE A 106 -5.70 -0.68 -3.19
N PRO A 107 -6.46 -1.80 -3.18
CA PRO A 107 -6.09 -2.96 -3.97
C PRO A 107 -6.33 -2.71 -5.45
N SER A 108 -5.36 -3.11 -6.28
CA SER A 108 -5.44 -3.14 -7.74
C SER A 108 -6.47 -4.16 -8.24
N TYR A 109 -6.65 -4.26 -9.57
CA TYR A 109 -7.50 -5.32 -10.13
C TYR A 109 -6.91 -6.72 -9.91
N ALA A 110 -5.59 -6.86 -10.02
CA ALA A 110 -4.88 -8.14 -9.84
C ALA A 110 -5.00 -8.63 -8.40
N ASP A 111 -4.84 -7.72 -7.42
CA ASP A 111 -4.97 -7.98 -5.98
C ASP A 111 -6.32 -8.61 -5.62
N ARG A 112 -7.38 -8.16 -6.30
CA ARG A 112 -8.76 -8.65 -6.08
C ARG A 112 -9.04 -9.96 -6.82
N HIS A 113 -8.23 -10.30 -7.81
CA HIS A 113 -8.43 -11.46 -8.67
C HIS A 113 -7.14 -12.28 -8.83
N PRO A 114 -6.58 -12.83 -7.72
CA PRO A 114 -5.27 -13.49 -7.72
C PRO A 114 -5.17 -14.79 -8.53
N PHE A 115 -6.27 -15.24 -9.14
CA PHE A 115 -6.36 -16.49 -9.92
C PHE A 115 -6.91 -16.25 -11.34
N ARG A 116 -6.95 -15.00 -11.81
CA ARG A 116 -7.37 -14.64 -13.17
C ARG A 116 -6.20 -14.08 -13.94
#